data_AF-A0A5V1AG39-F1
#
_entry.id   AF-A0A5V1AG39-F1
#
_cell.length_a   1.000
_cell.length_b   1.000
_cell.length_c   1.000
_cell.angle_alpha   90.00
_cell.angle_beta   90.00
_cell.angle_gamma   90.00
#
_symmetry.space_group_name_H-M   'P 1'
#
loop_
_entity.id
_entity.type
_entity.pdbx_description
1 polymer ?
#
loop_
_entity_poly.entity_id
_entity_poly.type
_entity_poly.pdbx_seq_one_letter_code
_entity_poly.pdbx_strand_id
1 'polypeptide(L)' 'MARVTSVTLGEHFNGFVGEMIESGRYGNTSEVLRDALRLMEAREQRVQNVREMVLAGVNAPVSQRSMEEIFAAAVKNANV' A
#
# COMPACT_ATOMS: atom_id res chain seq x y z
N MET A 1 -3.34 -6.37 22.61
CA MET A 1 -4.34 -5.53 23.31
C MET A 1 -4.48 -4.22 22.55
N ALA A 2 -5.69 -3.72 22.35
CA ALA A 2 -5.89 -2.38 21.77
C ALA A 2 -5.38 -1.32 22.76
N ARG A 3 -4.57 -0.37 22.29
CA ARG A 3 -4.07 0.76 23.08
C ARG A 3 -4.77 2.02 22.62
N VAL A 4 -5.37 2.76 23.55
CA VAL A 4 -5.95 4.08 23.27
C VAL A 4 -4.82 5.10 23.28
N THR A 5 -4.77 5.95 22.27
CA THR A 5 -3.74 6.98 22.12
C THR A 5 -4.43 8.33 21.95
N SER A 6 -4.03 9.30 22.77
CA SER A 6 -4.43 10.70 22.60
C SER A 6 -3.45 11.37 21.63
N VAL A 7 -3.96 12.10 20.65
CA VAL A 7 -3.17 12.75 19.60
C VAL A 7 -3.71 14.16 19.39
N THR A 8 -2.82 15.14 19.31
CA THR A 8 -3.18 16.51 18.95
C THR A 8 -3.08 16.68 17.43
N LEU A 9 -4.18 17.08 16.79
CA LEU A 9 -4.22 17.38 15.37
C LEU A 9 -4.03 18.88 15.14
N GLY A 10 -3.33 19.24 14.07
CA GLY A 10 -3.24 20.62 13.60
C GLY A 10 -4.57 21.12 13.05
N GLU A 11 -4.72 22.44 12.95
CA GLU A 11 -5.96 23.11 12.53
C GLU A 11 -6.53 22.58 11.20
N HIS A 12 -5.67 22.38 10.19
CA HIS A 12 -6.05 21.79 8.90
C HIS A 12 -6.73 20.42 9.05
N PHE A 13 -6.15 19.53 9.86
CA PHE A 13 -6.71 18.19 10.04
C PHE A 13 -7.95 18.19 10.93
N ASN A 14 -8.09 19.14 11.85
CA ASN A 14 -9.33 19.32 12.60
C ASN A 14 -10.49 19.70 11.67
N GLY A 15 -10.26 20.65 10.75
CA GLY A 15 -11.26 21.03 9.74
C GLY A 15 -11.67 19.86 8.87
N PHE A 16 -10.69 19.15 8.30
CA PHE A 16 -10.94 17.96 7.49
C PHE A 16 -11.73 16.89 8.26
N VAL A 17 -11.31 16.52 9.47
CA VAL A 17 -12.02 15.51 10.29
C VAL A 17 -13.45 15.98 10.61
N GLY A 18 -13.64 17.27 10.89
CA GLY A 18 -14.95 17.88 11.10
C GLY A 18 -15.87 17.68 9.90
N GLU A 19 -15.43 18.06 8.70
CA GLU A 19 -16.18 17.89 7.44
C GLU A 19 -16.54 16.41 7.18
N MET A 20 -15.62 15.48 7.47
CA MET A 20 -15.84 14.05 7.30
C MET A 20 -16.90 13.49 8.26
N ILE A 21 -17.05 14.08 9.44
CA ILE A 21 -18.06 13.71 10.43
C ILE A 21 -19.39 14.40 10.11
N GLU A 22 -19.37 15.70 9.81
CA GLU A 22 -20.57 16.49 9.46
C GLU A 22 -21.26 15.97 8.20
N SER A 23 -20.49 15.48 7.22
CA SER A 23 -21.03 14.80 6.04
C SER A 23 -21.69 13.45 6.33
N GLY A 24 -21.55 12.93 7.55
CA GLY A 24 -22.08 11.62 7.97
C GLY A 24 -21.26 10.43 7.48
N ARG A 25 -20.10 10.65 6.84
CA ARG A 25 -19.25 9.56 6.34
C ARG A 25 -18.59 8.77 7.48
N TYR A 26 -18.32 9.42 8.61
CA TYR A 26 -17.78 8.78 9.82
C TYR A 26 -18.53 9.26 11.06
N GLY A 27 -18.66 8.40 12.08
CA GLY A 27 -19.36 8.73 13.32
C GLY A 27 -18.50 9.44 14.36
N ASN A 28 -17.16 9.38 14.22
CA ASN A 28 -16.23 10.01 15.16
C ASN A 28 -14.82 10.14 14.57
N THR A 29 -14.00 10.97 15.21
CA THR A 29 -12.58 11.19 14.86
C THR A 29 -11.75 9.89 14.84
N SER A 30 -12.03 8.96 15.76
CA SER A 30 -11.27 7.71 15.84
C SER A 30 -11.49 6.81 14.62
N GLU A 31 -12.68 6.85 14.01
CA GLU A 31 -12.94 6.13 12.76
C GLU A 31 -12.18 6.72 11.58
N VAL A 32 -12.20 8.04 11.44
CA VAL A 32 -11.43 8.75 10.41
C VAL A 32 -9.94 8.41 10.51
N LEU A 33 -9.38 8.49 11.72
CA LEU A 33 -7.97 8.20 11.97
C LEU A 33 -7.62 6.74 11.67
N ARG A 34 -8.47 5.78 12.06
CA ARG A 34 -8.23 4.36 11.75
C ARG A 34 -8.25 4.12 10.24
N ASP A 35 -9.17 4.74 9.51
CA ASP A 35 -9.25 4.58 8.06
C ASP A 35 -8.03 5.19 7.36
N ALA A 36 -7.60 6.37 7.79
CA ALA A 36 -6.37 7.00 7.32
C ALA A 36 -5.13 6.12 7.58
N LEU A 37 -5.04 5.51 8.76
CA LEU A 37 -3.95 4.60 9.11
C LEU A 37 -3.95 3.32 8.26
N ARG A 38 -5.13 2.75 7.94
CA ARG A 38 -5.22 1.59 7.03
C ARG A 38 -4.73 1.94 5.63
N LEU A 39 -5.08 3.13 5.14
CA LEU A 39 -4.61 3.60 3.83
C LEU A 39 -3.09 3.78 3.83
N MET A 40 -2.53 4.33 4.91
CA MET A 40 -1.09 4.48 5.09
C MET A 40 -0.39 3.12 5.14
N GLU A 41 -0.90 2.17 5.92
CA GLU A 41 -0.38 0.80 6.01
C GLU A 41 -0.36 0.11 4.64
N ALA A 42 -1.46 0.18 3.88
CA ALA A 42 -1.55 -0.40 2.55
C ALA A 42 -0.54 0.23 1.57
N ARG A 43 -0.29 1.55 1.69
CA ARG A 43 0.73 2.24 0.90
C ARG A 43 2.13 1.75 1.26
N GLU A 44 2.46 1.69 2.55
CA GLU A 44 3.78 1.22 3.01
C GLU A 44 4.03 -0.23 2.59
N GLN A 45 3.03 -1.11 2.74
CA GLN A 45 3.15 -2.50 2.28
C GLN A 45 3.42 -2.58 0.78
N ARG A 46 2.73 -1.78 -0.04
CA ARG A 46 2.97 -1.74 -1.49
C ARG A 46 4.41 -1.30 -1.81
N VAL A 47 4.92 -0.29 -1.11
CA VAL A 47 6.30 0.19 -1.30
C VAL A 47 7.31 -0.88 -0.89
N GLN A 48 7.10 -1.57 0.22
CA GLN A 48 7.98 -2.66 0.65
C GLN A 48 7.98 -3.82 -0.35
N ASN A 49 6.82 -4.26 -0.82
CA ASN A 49 6.72 -5.31 -1.83
C ASN A 49 7.52 -4.96 -3.10
N VAL A 50 7.41 -3.72 -3.57
CA VAL A 50 8.19 -3.26 -4.74
C VAL A 50 9.68 -3.26 -4.45
N ARG A 51 10.11 -2.80 -3.27
CA ARG A 51 11.53 -2.86 -2.87
C ARG A 51 12.05 -4.28 -2.84
N GLU A 52 11.30 -5.21 -2.27
CA GLU A 52 11.67 -6.63 -2.21
C GLU A 52 11.80 -7.22 -3.62
N MET A 53 10.86 -6.94 -4.52
CA MET A 53 10.94 -7.40 -5.92
C MET A 53 12.16 -6.83 -6.65
N VAL A 54 12.46 -5.55 -6.45
CA VAL A 54 13.65 -4.92 -7.05
C VAL A 54 14.92 -5.55 -6.49
N LEU A 55 15.02 -5.73 -5.17
CA LEU A 55 16.18 -6.37 -4.54
C LEU A 55 16.35 -7.82 -5.01
N ALA A 56 15.27 -8.58 -5.13
CA ALA A 56 15.29 -9.93 -5.67
C ALA A 56 15.83 -9.95 -7.11
N GLY A 57 15.41 -9.00 -7.96
CA GLY A 57 15.91 -8.86 -9.32
C GLY A 57 17.38 -8.43 -9.39
N VAL A 58 17.81 -7.47 -8.55
CA VAL A 58 19.20 -7.00 -8.49
C VAL A 58 20.15 -8.08 -8.00
N ASN A 59 19.72 -8.89 -7.04
CA ASN A 59 20.51 -9.99 -6.48
C ASN A 59 20.46 -11.26 -7.35
N ALA A 60 19.58 -11.31 -8.35
CA ALA A 60 19.51 -12.44 -9.27
C ALA A 60 20.67 -12.39 -10.28
N PRO A 61 21.17 -13.56 -10.72
CA PRO A 61 22.11 -13.63 -11.83
C PRO A 61 21.53 -13.00 -13.10
N VAL A 62 22.41 -12.43 -13.93
CA VAL A 62 22.00 -11.91 -15.24
C VAL A 62 21.47 -13.06 -16.10
N SER A 63 20.24 -12.90 -16.59
CA SER A 63 19.64 -13.86 -17.51
C SER A 63 20.40 -13.89 -18.83
N GLN A 64 20.75 -15.09 -19.30
CA GLN A 64 21.33 -15.30 -20.63
C GLN A 64 20.25 -15.47 -21.71
N ARG A 65 18.97 -15.50 -21.33
CA ARG A 65 17.87 -15.76 -22.25
C ARG A 65 17.60 -14.56 -23.15
N SER A 66 17.39 -14.82 -24.43
CA SER A 66 16.95 -13.80 -25.38
C SER A 66 15.47 -13.46 -25.16
N MET A 67 15.03 -12.32 -25.72
CA MET A 67 13.62 -11.92 -25.66
C MET A 67 12.71 -12.98 -26.30
N GLU A 68 13.13 -13.57 -27.42
CA GLU A 68 12.39 -14.62 -28.13
C GLU A 68 12.20 -15.87 -27.26
N GLU A 69 13.26 -16.29 -26.56
CA GLU A 69 13.20 -17.45 -25.67
C GLU A 69 12.29 -17.22 -24.46
N ILE A 70 12.25 -15.98 -23.94
CA ILE A 70 11.36 -15.60 -22.83
C ILE A 70 9.90 -15.67 -23.30
N PHE A 71 9.58 -15.07 -24.46
CA PHE A 71 8.23 -15.12 -25.02
C PHE A 71 7.79 -16.54 -25.37
N ALA A 72 8.65 -17.33 -26.02
CA ALA A 72 8.34 -18.71 -26.36
C ALA A 72 8.00 -19.56 -25.12
N ALA A 73 8.74 -19.37 -24.02
CA ALA A 73 8.43 -20.04 -22.76
C ALA A 73 7.17 -19.52 -22.07
N ALA A 74 6.89 -18.22 -22.12
CA ALA A 74 5.66 -17.66 -21.57
C ALA A 74 4.42 -18.21 -22.28
N VAL A 75 4.43 -18.28 -23.63
CA VAL A 75 3.33 -18.84 -24.43
C VAL A 75 3.13 -20.33 -24.12
N LYS A 76 4.22 -21.10 -23.97
CA LYS A 76 4.14 -22.52 -23.58
C LYS A 76 3.50 -22.71 -22.20
N ASN A 77 3.81 -21.84 -21.23
CA ASN A 77 3.28 -21.93 -19.87
C ASN A 77 1.83 -21.41 -19.75
N ALA A 78 1.41 -20.50 -20.64
CA ALA A 78 0.05 -19.97 -20.68
C ALA A 78 -0.96 -20.92 -21.35
N ASN A 79 -0.48 -21.90 -22.12
CA ASN A 79 -1.29 -22.94 -22.77
C ASN A 79 -1.49 -24.20 -21.90
N VAL A 80 -1.68 -24.02 -20.60
CA VAL A 80 -2.20 -25.07 -19.69
C VAL A 80 -3.69 -24.86 -19.48
#